data_AF-A0A6A4AKY3-F1
#
_entry.id   AF-A0A6A4AKY3-F1
#
_cell.length_a   1.000
_cell.length_b   1.000
_cell.length_c   1.000
_cell.angle_alpha   90.00
_cell.angle_beta   90.00
_cell.angle_gamma   90.00
#
_symmetry.space_group_name_H-M   'P 1'
#
loop_
_entity.id
_entity.type
_entity.pdbx_description
1 polymer ?
#
loop_
_entity_poly.entity_id
_entity_poly.type
_entity_poly.pdbx_seq_one_letter_code
_entity_poly.pdbx_strand_id
1 'polypeptide(L)'
;MKAQFYLMSQDEVPVAFDLTEEDLDRLQAAEWDVFMENSSRQVLLDPSPLYDGPSGLTRAAMAYASNPLAIFYFFLPKELWRKIADETNKFRLESVDETAQATCARARRRRETVPSTMVYSVEEYKAKLKRKNAIQPHEIVRFIGLLVARALELRR
;
A
#
# COMPACT_ATOMS: atom_id res chain seq x y z
N MET A 1 -19.89 -29.08 31.51
CA MET A 1 -18.75 -29.13 30.57
C MET A 1 -19.11 -28.28 29.36
N LYS A 2 -18.65 -27.03 29.29
CA LYS A 2 -18.83 -26.14 28.14
C LYS A 2 -17.47 -25.48 27.89
N ALA A 3 -16.89 -25.73 26.73
CA ALA A 3 -15.78 -24.96 26.20
C ALA A 3 -16.29 -24.32 24.90
N GLN A 4 -16.37 -23.00 24.89
CA GLN A 4 -16.63 -22.21 23.71
C GLN A 4 -15.46 -21.23 23.63
N PHE A 5 -14.51 -21.54 22.75
CA PHE A 5 -13.49 -20.59 22.32
C PHE A 5 -14.17 -19.63 21.34
N TYR A 6 -14.29 -18.36 21.73
CA TYR A 6 -14.45 -17.24 20.80
C TYR A 6 -13.37 -16.22 21.17
N LEU A 7 -12.27 -16.22 20.42
CA LEU A 7 -11.37 -15.07 20.30
C LEU A 7 -11.78 -14.33 19.04
N MET A 8 -12.68 -13.36 19.18
CA MET A 8 -12.89 -12.32 18.17
C MET A 8 -12.19 -11.07 18.67
N SER A 9 -10.99 -10.83 18.14
CA SER A 9 -10.36 -9.52 18.13
C SER A 9 -11.13 -8.61 17.17
N GLN A 10 -12.21 -7.99 17.66
CA GLN A 10 -12.87 -6.88 16.98
C GLN A 10 -12.26 -5.57 17.49
N ASP A 11 -11.34 -5.01 16.72
CA ASP A 11 -11.00 -3.58 16.70
C ASP A 11 -10.16 -3.27 15.43
N GLU A 12 -10.46 -3.96 14.32
CA GLU A 12 -10.19 -3.43 12.99
C GLU A 12 -11.39 -2.52 12.69
N VAL A 13 -11.21 -1.21 12.82
CA VAL A 13 -12.13 -0.26 12.18
C VAL A 13 -12.06 -0.61 10.70
N PRO A 14 -13.16 -1.06 10.06
CA PRO A 14 -13.14 -1.30 8.64
C PRO A 14 -12.72 0.02 8.01
N VAL A 15 -11.66 0.01 7.21
CA VAL A 15 -11.46 1.09 6.24
C VAL A 15 -12.63 0.95 5.27
N ALA A 16 -13.77 1.55 5.65
CA ALA A 16 -14.91 1.68 4.78
C ALA A 16 -14.48 2.67 3.72
N PHE A 17 -14.10 2.14 2.56
CA PHE A 17 -14.17 2.92 1.35
C PHE A 17 -15.67 3.13 1.13
N ASP A 18 -16.16 4.35 1.29
CA ASP A 18 -17.55 4.76 0.96
C ASP A 18 -17.76 4.72 -0.57
N LEU A 19 -17.37 3.62 -1.22
CA LEU A 19 -17.51 3.39 -2.64
C LEU A 19 -18.33 2.12 -2.79
N THR A 20 -19.54 2.25 -3.35
CA THR A 20 -20.32 1.08 -3.74
C THR A 20 -19.66 0.39 -4.95
N GLU A 21 -20.10 -0.83 -5.25
CA GLU A 21 -19.69 -1.53 -6.48
C GLU A 21 -19.99 -0.67 -7.72
N GLU A 22 -21.10 0.07 -7.71
CA GLU A 22 -21.45 1.00 -8.79
C GLU A 22 -20.52 2.22 -8.84
N ASP A 23 -20.04 2.70 -7.69
CA ASP A 23 -19.02 3.76 -7.66
C ASP A 23 -17.69 3.26 -8.23
N LEU A 24 -17.29 2.02 -7.91
CA LEU A 24 -16.08 1.41 -8.47
C LEU A 24 -16.18 1.24 -9.99
N ASP A 25 -17.33 0.79 -10.50
CA ASP A 25 -17.60 0.68 -11.93
C ASP A 25 -17.56 2.05 -12.62
N ARG A 26 -18.11 3.09 -11.98
CA ARG A 26 -18.04 4.47 -12.49
C ARG A 26 -16.60 4.97 -12.54
N LEU A 27 -15.82 4.76 -11.49
CA LEU A 27 -14.40 5.12 -11.42
C LEU A 27 -13.60 4.42 -12.52
N GLN A 28 -13.87 3.12 -12.75
CA GLN A 28 -13.27 2.34 -13.82
C GLN A 28 -13.65 2.86 -15.21
N ALA A 29 -14.88 3.31 -15.42
CA ALA A 29 -15.35 3.76 -16.71
C ALA A 29 -14.99 5.21 -17.06
N ALA A 30 -14.94 6.11 -16.08
CA ALA A 30 -14.93 7.55 -16.34
C ALA A 30 -13.68 8.29 -15.87
N GLU A 31 -12.92 7.74 -14.90
CA GLU A 31 -11.83 8.49 -14.27
C GLU A 31 -10.42 8.09 -14.74
N TRP A 32 -10.31 7.09 -15.62
CA TRP A 32 -9.04 6.79 -16.27
C TRP A 32 -8.87 7.67 -17.50
N ASP A 33 -7.99 8.67 -17.41
CA ASP A 33 -7.41 9.29 -18.61
C ASP A 33 -6.53 8.23 -19.30
N VAL A 34 -7.13 7.43 -20.19
CA VAL A 34 -6.43 6.40 -20.96
C VAL A 34 -5.52 7.09 -21.96
N PHE A 35 -4.27 7.32 -21.57
CA PHE A 35 -3.27 7.90 -22.45
C PHE A 35 -3.00 6.91 -23.61
N MET A 36 -3.39 7.31 -24.84
CA MET A 36 -3.06 6.65 -26.12
C MET A 36 -3.80 5.33 -26.43
N GLU A 37 -5.09 5.21 -26.08
CA GLU A 37 -5.91 4.03 -26.43
C GLU A 37 -6.05 3.78 -27.95
N ASN A 38 -6.07 4.85 -28.75
CA ASN A 38 -6.20 4.72 -30.20
C ASN A 38 -4.87 4.39 -30.90
N SER A 39 -3.74 4.63 -30.25
CA SER A 39 -2.38 4.42 -30.80
C SER A 39 -1.75 3.10 -30.36
N SER A 40 -2.28 2.48 -29.30
CA SER A 40 -1.81 1.21 -28.74
C SER A 40 -2.15 0.00 -29.61
N ARG A 41 -3.10 0.12 -30.56
CA ARG A 41 -3.55 -0.96 -31.46
C ARG A 41 -2.58 -1.32 -32.60
N GLN A 42 -1.37 -0.76 -32.67
CA GLN A 42 -0.52 -0.83 -33.88
C GLN A 42 0.90 -1.38 -33.68
N VAL A 43 1.14 -2.35 -32.80
CA VAL A 43 2.44 -3.05 -32.78
C VAL A 43 2.27 -4.56 -32.86
N LEU A 44 2.87 -5.12 -33.91
CA LEU A 44 2.98 -6.54 -34.23
C LEU A 44 4.35 -7.08 -33.75
N LEU A 45 4.30 -8.26 -33.08
CA LEU A 45 5.37 -9.22 -32.72
C LEU A 45 6.16 -8.98 -31.41
N ASP A 46 6.62 -9.98 -30.66
CA ASP A 46 6.01 -11.16 -30.01
C ASP A 46 6.85 -11.42 -28.73
N PRO A 47 6.32 -11.27 -27.50
CA PRO A 47 6.97 -11.73 -26.28
C PRO A 47 6.34 -13.05 -25.77
N SER A 48 6.70 -14.18 -26.40
CA SER A 48 6.37 -15.56 -25.96
C SER A 48 4.89 -15.97 -26.16
N PRO A 49 4.58 -17.21 -26.62
CA PRO A 49 3.28 -17.57 -27.21
C PRO A 49 2.24 -17.95 -26.14
N LEU A 50 2.04 -17.09 -25.15
CA LEU A 50 0.95 -17.24 -24.18
C LEU A 50 -0.31 -16.46 -24.59
N TYR A 51 -0.21 -15.56 -25.57
CA TYR A 51 -1.33 -14.79 -26.09
C TYR A 51 -1.10 -14.38 -27.56
N ASP A 52 -1.97 -14.83 -28.47
CA ASP A 52 -1.95 -14.55 -29.91
C ASP A 52 -3.09 -13.60 -30.37
N GLY A 53 -3.81 -13.01 -29.41
CA GLY A 53 -4.90 -12.08 -29.68
C GLY A 53 -4.41 -10.70 -30.15
N PRO A 54 -5.34 -9.83 -30.61
CA PRO A 54 -5.01 -8.52 -31.17
C PRO A 54 -4.50 -7.50 -30.14
N SER A 55 -4.49 -7.84 -28.85
CA SER A 55 -4.09 -6.98 -27.74
C SER A 55 -2.62 -7.20 -27.36
N GLY A 56 -1.86 -6.13 -27.17
CA GLY A 56 -0.44 -6.23 -26.82
C GLY A 56 0.05 -5.06 -25.97
N LEU A 57 1.25 -5.22 -25.42
CA LEU A 57 1.98 -4.12 -24.79
C LEU A 57 2.21 -3.00 -25.80
N THR A 58 2.05 -1.75 -25.36
CA THR A 58 2.35 -0.59 -26.22
C THR A 58 3.81 -0.61 -26.66
N ARG A 59 4.14 0.03 -27.80
CA ARG A 59 5.53 0.13 -28.29
C ARG A 59 6.50 0.64 -27.21
N ALA A 60 6.03 1.57 -26.40
CA ALA A 60 6.79 2.16 -25.31
C ALA A 60 7.09 1.15 -24.19
N ALA A 61 6.09 0.36 -23.77
CA ALA A 61 6.28 -0.69 -22.77
C ALA A 61 7.18 -1.81 -23.31
N MET A 62 7.01 -2.21 -24.58
CA MET A 62 7.85 -3.22 -25.24
C MET A 62 9.34 -2.86 -25.23
N ALA A 63 9.68 -1.58 -25.39
CA ALA A 63 11.07 -1.12 -25.36
C ALA A 63 11.77 -1.37 -24.00
N TYR A 64 11.00 -1.49 -22.92
CA TYR A 64 11.52 -1.74 -21.57
C TYR A 64 11.30 -3.19 -21.08
N ALA A 65 10.54 -4.00 -21.83
CA ALA A 65 10.10 -5.32 -21.41
C ALA A 65 11.24 -6.32 -21.14
N SER A 66 12.38 -6.17 -21.81
CA SER A 66 13.56 -7.03 -21.63
C SER A 66 14.30 -6.81 -20.31
N ASN A 67 14.02 -5.69 -19.61
CA ASN A 67 14.61 -5.39 -18.32
C ASN A 67 13.50 -5.28 -17.25
N PRO A 68 13.41 -6.23 -16.31
CA PRO A 68 12.32 -6.28 -15.33
C PRO A 68 12.27 -5.05 -14.41
N LEU A 69 13.41 -4.41 -14.13
CA LEU A 69 13.43 -3.15 -13.38
C LEU A 69 13.01 -1.96 -14.24
N ALA A 70 13.36 -1.96 -15.53
CA ALA A 70 12.97 -0.88 -16.44
C ALA A 70 11.45 -0.87 -16.68
N ILE A 71 10.86 -2.05 -16.94
CA ILE A 71 9.41 -2.17 -17.10
C ILE A 71 8.67 -1.84 -15.79
N PHE A 72 9.24 -2.18 -14.63
CA PHE A 72 8.69 -1.77 -13.33
C PHE A 72 8.60 -0.24 -13.20
N TYR A 73 9.68 0.48 -13.51
CA TYR A 73 9.68 1.96 -13.44
C TYR A 73 8.94 2.65 -14.58
N PHE A 74 8.65 1.93 -15.68
CA PHE A 74 7.77 2.42 -16.74
C PHE A 74 6.34 2.59 -16.21
N PHE A 75 5.83 1.60 -15.47
CA PHE A 75 4.49 1.66 -14.86
C PHE A 75 4.47 2.43 -13.55
N LEU A 76 5.53 2.32 -12.74
CA LEU A 76 5.62 2.93 -11.41
C LEU A 76 6.79 3.91 -11.36
N PRO A 77 6.64 5.11 -11.95
CA PRO A 77 7.73 6.05 -12.13
C PRO A 77 8.28 6.53 -10.79
N LYS A 78 9.57 6.93 -10.77
CA LYS A 78 10.25 7.45 -9.56
C LYS A 78 9.50 8.59 -8.88
N GLU A 79 8.81 9.41 -9.67
CA GLU A 79 8.01 10.53 -9.17
C GLU A 79 6.81 10.10 -8.32
N LEU A 80 6.17 8.97 -8.68
CA LEU A 80 5.09 8.39 -7.88
C LEU A 80 5.58 8.09 -6.46
N TRP A 81 6.72 7.43 -6.34
CA TRP A 81 7.30 7.06 -5.04
C TRP A 81 7.70 8.27 -4.20
N ARG A 82 8.13 9.37 -4.83
CA ARG A 82 8.38 10.64 -4.13
C ARG A 82 7.10 11.20 -3.52
N LYS A 83 6.04 11.30 -4.33
CA LYS A 83 4.72 11.78 -3.87
C LYS A 83 4.14 10.91 -2.76
N ILE A 84 4.23 9.59 -2.88
CA ILE A 84 3.78 8.67 -1.83
C ILE A 84 4.56 8.92 -0.54
N ALA A 85 5.89 9.09 -0.60
CA ALA A 85 6.69 9.38 0.59
C ALA A 85 6.29 10.71 1.24
N ASP A 86 6.09 11.75 0.43
CA ASP A 86 5.69 13.07 0.92
C ASP A 86 4.32 13.03 1.61
N GLU A 87 3.30 12.46 0.96
CA GLU A 87 1.96 12.33 1.52
C GLU A 87 1.93 11.41 2.75
N THR A 88 2.69 10.31 2.73
CA THR A 88 2.78 9.41 3.90
C THR A 88 3.42 10.13 5.09
N ASN A 89 4.48 10.92 4.86
CA ASN A 89 5.13 11.68 5.92
C ASN A 89 4.25 12.82 6.44
N LYS A 90 3.50 13.49 5.56
CA LYS A 90 2.51 14.50 5.92
C LYS A 90 1.42 13.89 6.81
N PHE A 91 0.78 12.82 6.35
CA PHE A 91 -0.22 12.09 7.13
C PHE A 91 0.33 11.64 8.49
N ARG A 92 1.57 11.13 8.53
CA ARG A 92 2.22 10.73 9.79
C ARG A 92 2.33 11.88 10.78
N LEU A 93 2.62 13.10 10.32
CA LEU A 93 2.75 14.28 11.18
C LEU A 93 1.38 14.78 11.66
N GLU A 94 0.38 14.76 10.77
CA GLU A 94 -0.99 15.17 11.07
C GLU A 94 -1.67 14.21 12.06
N SER A 95 -1.43 12.91 11.91
CA SER A 95 -2.00 11.85 12.76
C SER A 95 -1.29 11.63 14.10
N VAL A 96 -0.28 12.44 14.46
CA VAL A 96 0.51 12.25 15.71
C VAL A 96 -0.38 12.33 16.95
N ASP A 97 -1.32 13.27 16.99
CA ASP A 97 -2.16 13.49 18.16
C ASP A 97 -3.10 12.30 18.39
N GLU A 98 -3.86 11.94 17.37
CA GLU A 98 -4.76 10.79 17.37
C GLU A 98 -4.01 9.49 17.71
N THR A 99 -2.87 9.25 17.05
CA THR A 99 -2.06 8.05 17.29
C THR A 99 -1.53 8.01 18.73
N ALA A 100 -1.13 9.15 19.30
CA ALA A 100 -0.65 9.21 20.68
C ALA A 100 -1.79 8.92 21.68
N GLN A 101 -2.98 9.47 21.45
CA GLN A 101 -4.16 9.21 22.29
C GLN A 101 -4.57 7.73 22.21
N ALA A 102 -4.69 7.17 21.00
CA ALA A 102 -5.04 5.78 20.77
C ALA A 102 -4.01 4.82 21.39
N THR A 103 -2.71 5.14 21.28
CA THR A 103 -1.64 4.33 21.88
C THR A 103 -1.69 4.38 23.39
N CYS A 104 -1.91 5.55 23.97
CA CYS A 104 -2.08 5.73 25.42
C CYS A 104 -3.28 4.93 25.94
N ALA A 105 -4.44 5.03 25.27
CA ALA A 105 -5.64 4.29 25.63
C ALA A 105 -5.43 2.77 25.55
N ARG A 106 -4.77 2.28 24.49
CA ARG A 106 -4.41 0.85 24.36
C ARG A 106 -3.45 0.40 25.46
N ALA A 107 -2.47 1.22 25.82
CA ALA A 107 -1.52 0.91 26.88
C ALA A 107 -2.20 0.85 28.26
N ARG A 108 -3.14 1.76 28.55
CA ARG A 108 -3.94 1.73 29.78
C ARG A 108 -4.78 0.45 29.88
N ARG A 109 -5.50 0.09 28.81
CA ARG A 109 -6.25 -1.17 28.74
C ARG A 109 -5.36 -2.39 28.95
N ARG A 110 -4.16 -2.42 28.35
CA ARG A 110 -3.18 -3.51 28.58
C ARG A 110 -2.66 -3.57 30.01
N ARG A 111 -2.62 -2.44 30.74
CA ARG A 111 -2.16 -2.45 32.14
C ARG A 111 -3.13 -3.14 33.08
N GLU A 112 -4.42 -3.15 32.73
CA GLU A 112 -5.45 -3.88 33.50
C GLU A 112 -5.21 -5.39 33.45
N THR A 113 -4.74 -5.93 32.32
CA THR A 113 -4.45 -7.36 32.14
C THR A 113 -2.99 -7.72 32.45
N VAL A 114 -2.06 -6.80 32.23
CA VAL A 114 -0.62 -6.97 32.44
C VAL A 114 -0.08 -5.77 33.24
N PRO A 115 -0.05 -5.86 34.59
CA PRO A 115 0.29 -4.74 35.47
C PRO A 115 1.70 -4.15 35.27
N SER A 116 2.62 -4.92 34.70
CA SER A 116 3.98 -4.49 34.35
C SER A 116 4.05 -3.61 33.09
N THR A 117 2.94 -3.42 32.38
CA THR A 117 2.89 -2.57 31.18
C THR A 117 3.17 -1.12 31.54
N MET A 118 4.26 -0.58 30.99
CA MET A 118 4.60 0.83 31.14
C MET A 118 3.67 1.70 30.29
N VAL A 119 2.99 2.64 30.94
CA VAL A 119 2.08 3.60 30.29
C VAL A 119 2.72 4.98 30.36
N TYR A 120 3.02 5.55 29.20
CA TYR A 120 3.51 6.92 29.09
C TYR A 120 2.35 7.91 29.05
N SER A 121 2.64 9.18 29.31
CA SER A 121 1.74 10.28 29.01
C SER A 121 1.54 10.45 27.50
N VAL A 122 0.43 11.10 27.11
CA VAL A 122 0.15 11.40 25.70
C VAL A 122 1.28 12.23 25.07
N GLU A 123 1.83 13.21 25.81
CA GLU A 123 2.91 14.06 25.31
C GLU A 123 4.23 13.31 25.10
N GLU A 124 4.55 12.36 25.97
CA GLU A 124 5.70 11.48 25.76
C GLU A 124 5.53 10.57 24.52
N TYR A 125 4.30 10.08 24.26
CA TYR A 125 3.99 9.35 23.04
C TYR A 125 4.12 10.25 21.80
N LYS A 126 3.61 11.49 21.83
CA LYS A 126 3.80 12.46 20.73
C LYS A 126 5.28 12.74 20.47
N ALA A 127 6.06 13.00 21.51
CA ALA A 127 7.50 13.23 21.38
C ALA A 127 8.22 12.00 20.78
N LYS A 128 7.83 10.78 21.15
CA LYS A 128 8.34 9.55 20.52
C LYS A 128 7.95 9.43 19.05
N LEU A 129 6.71 9.75 18.68
CA LEU A 129 6.23 9.68 17.30
C LEU A 129 6.91 10.71 16.39
N LYS A 130 7.14 11.94 16.89
CA LYS A 130 7.82 13.01 16.15
C LYS A 130 9.31 12.74 15.90
N ARG A 131 9.97 11.99 16.78
CA ARG A 131 11.41 11.63 16.62
C ARG A 131 11.69 10.65 15.49
N LYS A 132 10.68 10.03 14.87
CA LYS A 132 10.89 9.13 13.75
C LYS A 132 11.32 9.90 12.51
N ASN A 133 12.34 9.38 11.82
CA ASN A 133 12.81 9.91 10.54
C ASN A 133 11.70 9.86 9.49
N ALA A 134 11.75 10.79 8.54
CA ALA A 134 10.87 10.77 7.38
C ALA A 134 11.18 9.57 6.50
N ILE A 135 10.11 8.89 6.05
CA ILE A 135 10.19 7.78 5.10
C ILE A 135 10.74 8.32 3.79
N GLN A 136 11.76 7.65 3.25
CA GLN A 136 12.36 7.98 1.98
C GLN A 136 11.72 7.16 0.84
N PRO A 137 11.66 7.69 -0.39
CA PRO A 137 11.01 7.00 -1.52
C PRO A 137 11.57 5.60 -1.80
N HIS A 138 12.89 5.41 -1.64
CA HIS A 138 13.54 4.12 -1.88
C HIS A 138 13.23 3.07 -0.80
N GLU A 139 12.88 3.49 0.42
CA GLU A 139 12.45 2.58 1.48
C GLU A 139 11.09 1.94 1.12
N ILE A 140 10.20 2.72 0.49
CA ILE A 140 8.92 2.24 -0.03
C ILE A 140 9.15 1.24 -1.15
N VAL A 141 10.01 1.56 -2.12
CA VAL A 141 10.34 0.64 -3.22
C VAL A 141 10.94 -0.67 -2.69
N ARG A 142 11.82 -0.59 -1.68
CA ARG A 142 12.38 -1.78 -1.03
C ARG A 142 11.31 -2.63 -0.35
N PHE A 143 10.37 -1.99 0.34
CA PHE A 143 9.24 -2.67 0.97
C PHE A 143 8.35 -3.38 -0.07
N ILE A 144 8.00 -2.71 -1.17
CA ILE A 144 7.26 -3.33 -2.29
C ILE A 144 8.04 -4.52 -2.87
N GLY A 145 9.35 -4.38 -3.05
CA GLY A 145 10.21 -5.48 -3.48
C GLY A 145 10.15 -6.70 -2.54
N LEU A 146 10.09 -6.47 -1.22
CA LEU A 146 9.90 -7.54 -0.24
C LEU A 146 8.51 -8.19 -0.34
N LEU A 147 7.45 -7.40 -0.58
CA LEU A 147 6.09 -7.94 -0.78
C LEU A 147 6.03 -8.81 -2.04
N VAL A 148 6.63 -8.35 -3.14
CA VAL A 148 6.72 -9.14 -4.38
C VAL A 148 7.50 -10.42 -4.15
N ALA A 149 8.67 -10.34 -3.49
CA ALA A 149 9.44 -11.53 -3.14
C ALA A 149 8.62 -12.52 -2.31
N ARG A 150 7.88 -12.03 -1.30
CA ARG A 150 7.02 -12.87 -0.46
C ARG A 150 5.85 -13.49 -1.22
N ALA A 151 5.29 -12.78 -2.20
CA ALA A 151 4.23 -13.29 -3.05
C ALA A 151 4.74 -14.38 -4.01
N LEU A 152 6.00 -14.27 -4.45
CA LEU A 152 6.66 -15.23 -5.34
C LEU A 152 7.28 -16.41 -4.59
N GLU A 153 7.51 -16.29 -3.29
CA GLU A 153 7.85 -17.43 -2.45
C GLU A 153 6.70 -18.44 -2.47
N LEU A 154 6.87 -19.51 -3.25
CA LEU A 154 6.01 -20.69 -3.19
C LEU A 154 5.93 -21.13 -1.74
N ARG A 155 4.71 -21.15 -1.18
CA ARG A 155 4.40 -21.81 0.09
C ARG A 155 4.80 -23.29 -0.06
N ARG A 156 6.02 -23.61 0.36
CA ARG A 156 6.49 -24.99 0.56
C ARG A 156 5.92 -25.53 1.87
#